data_AF-A0A7J4EIU4-F1
#
_entry.id   AF-A0A7J4EIU4-F1
#
_cell.length_a   1.000
_cell.length_b   1.000
_cell.length_c   1.000
_cell.angle_alpha   90.00
_cell.angle_beta   90.00
_cell.angle_gamma   90.00
#
_symmetry.space_group_name_H-M   'P 1'
#
loop_
_entity.id
_entity.type
_entity.pdbx_description
1 polymer ?
#
loop_
_entity_poly.entity_id
_entity_poly.type
_entity_poly.pdbx_seq_one_letter_code
_entity_poly.pdbx_strand_id
1 'polypeptide(L)'
;MNLFILIPSSLTIESKDLKIKTYKVAQIARAVSVFRVDKIIIYKDKDYNDSKFISTILKYAETPQYLRKRLFALKKDLKYAGIIPPLRTPHHPINSDSSNLKIGEFRVGVVTKVLKNGASRVCWVDIGVERPALLQQAKVHEGEALNFRIVSIRPLKVELVNKKDIPLYWGYQTELANGLYETLKTLKKNSLVIATSKKGEVLDINLLKKIGQKMHKSNNTSIIFGSPIKGLDEILSNSFFPLKISDLSDYVINTIPNQGTETVRTEEAIFATLAQLNLVRRELRKGEE
;
A
#
# COMPACT_ATOMS: atom_id res chain seq x y z
N MET A 1 -13.29 5.20 -4.94
CA MET A 1 -12.99 3.76 -5.07
C MET A 1 -11.59 3.52 -4.55
N ASN A 2 -11.42 2.55 -3.65
CA ASN A 2 -10.11 2.11 -3.18
C ASN A 2 -9.59 0.92 -3.99
N LEU A 3 -8.28 0.86 -4.20
CA LEU A 3 -7.60 -0.25 -4.87
C LEU A 3 -6.72 -1.01 -3.89
N PHE A 4 -6.98 -2.31 -3.74
CA PHE A 4 -6.22 -3.21 -2.88
C PHE A 4 -5.51 -4.26 -3.72
N ILE A 5 -4.32 -4.67 -3.28
CA ILE A 5 -3.67 -5.86 -3.82
C ILE A 5 -3.44 -6.91 -2.73
N LEU A 6 -3.53 -8.18 -3.10
CA LEU A 6 -3.25 -9.32 -2.26
C LEU A 6 -2.02 -10.03 -2.79
N ILE A 7 -1.02 -10.21 -1.93
CA ILE A 7 0.23 -10.89 -2.26
C ILE A 7 0.54 -11.99 -1.23
N PRO A 8 1.17 -13.10 -1.64
CA PRO A 8 1.47 -14.18 -0.72
C PRO A 8 2.68 -13.86 0.17
N SER A 9 2.70 -14.43 1.38
CA SER A 9 3.90 -14.43 2.22
C SER A 9 5.08 -15.23 1.65
N SER A 10 4.82 -16.04 0.61
CA SER A 10 5.80 -16.83 -0.16
C SER A 10 6.41 -16.08 -1.35
N LEU A 11 6.12 -14.79 -1.52
CA LEU A 11 6.69 -13.94 -2.58
C LEU A 11 8.22 -14.06 -2.73
N THR A 12 8.93 -14.21 -1.62
CA THR A 12 10.40 -14.19 -1.56
C THR A 12 11.03 -15.59 -1.53
N ILE A 13 10.24 -16.65 -1.74
CA ILE A 13 10.66 -18.05 -1.57
C ILE A 13 11.85 -18.46 -2.45
N GLU A 14 11.98 -17.89 -3.65
CA GLU A 14 13.02 -18.26 -4.63
C GLU A 14 14.43 -17.78 -4.28
N SER A 15 14.58 -16.85 -3.33
CA SER A 15 15.89 -16.28 -2.98
C SER A 15 16.16 -16.47 -1.50
N LYS A 16 17.40 -16.87 -1.16
CA LYS A 16 17.91 -16.84 0.22
C LYS A 16 18.65 -15.55 0.54
N ASP A 17 19.07 -14.79 -0.48
CA ASP A 17 19.81 -13.55 -0.31
C ASP A 17 18.88 -12.41 0.13
N LEU A 18 19.16 -11.86 1.32
CA LEU A 18 18.36 -10.78 1.92
C LEU A 18 18.33 -9.51 1.06
N LYS A 19 19.42 -9.16 0.38
CA LYS A 19 19.50 -7.99 -0.50
C LYS A 19 18.57 -8.17 -1.70
N ILE A 20 18.57 -9.35 -2.32
CA ILE A 20 17.65 -9.67 -3.42
C ILE A 20 16.19 -9.65 -2.94
N LYS A 21 15.90 -10.24 -1.77
CA LYS A 21 14.55 -10.20 -1.18
C LYS A 21 14.08 -8.77 -0.93
N THR A 22 14.93 -7.93 -0.34
CA THR A 22 14.63 -6.51 -0.10
C THR A 22 14.31 -5.81 -1.42
N TYR A 23 15.13 -6.03 -2.46
CA TYR A 23 14.91 -5.41 -3.77
C TYR A 23 13.60 -5.85 -4.43
N LYS A 24 13.25 -7.16 -4.39
CA LYS A 24 11.97 -7.67 -4.89
C LYS A 24 10.77 -6.99 -4.22
N VAL A 25 10.75 -6.93 -2.89
CA VAL A 25 9.67 -6.25 -2.16
C VAL A 25 9.65 -4.74 -2.47
N ALA A 26 10.82 -4.13 -2.69
CA ALA A 26 10.91 -2.73 -3.05
C ALA A 26 10.35 -2.42 -4.45
N GLN A 27 10.45 -3.35 -5.41
CA GLN A 27 9.78 -3.24 -6.71
C GLN A 27 8.26 -3.23 -6.56
N ILE A 28 7.70 -4.04 -5.66
CA ILE A 28 6.27 -3.99 -5.34
C ILE A 28 5.91 -2.63 -4.75
N ALA A 29 6.67 -2.13 -3.77
CA ALA A 29 6.46 -0.80 -3.17
C ALA A 29 6.44 0.33 -4.23
N ARG A 30 7.27 0.22 -5.27
CA ARG A 30 7.22 1.11 -6.43
C ARG A 30 5.93 0.95 -7.22
N ALA A 31 5.61 -0.27 -7.67
CA ALA A 31 4.46 -0.54 -8.52
C ALA A 31 3.16 -0.02 -7.88
N VAL A 32 2.92 -0.37 -6.63
CA VAL A 32 1.74 0.04 -5.86
C VAL A 32 1.67 1.56 -5.66
N SER A 33 2.80 2.23 -5.50
CA SER A 33 2.86 3.69 -5.39
C SER A 33 2.57 4.38 -6.73
N VAL A 34 3.15 3.87 -7.83
CA VAL A 34 2.95 4.37 -9.19
C VAL A 34 1.48 4.29 -9.59
N PHE A 35 0.84 3.16 -9.31
CA PHE A 35 -0.56 2.93 -9.65
C PHE A 35 -1.53 3.26 -8.50
N ARG A 36 -1.13 4.09 -7.54
CA ARG A 36 -2.00 4.62 -6.47
C ARG A 36 -2.85 3.56 -5.77
N VAL A 37 -2.21 2.46 -5.36
CA VAL A 37 -2.85 1.40 -4.57
C VAL A 37 -2.97 1.88 -3.12
N ASP A 38 -4.12 1.64 -2.51
CA ASP A 38 -4.44 2.12 -1.16
C ASP A 38 -4.04 1.14 -0.07
N LYS A 39 -4.08 -0.17 -0.37
CA LYS A 39 -3.76 -1.22 0.60
C LYS A 39 -3.09 -2.43 -0.04
N ILE A 40 -2.09 -2.97 0.65
CA ILE A 40 -1.43 -4.24 0.35
C ILE A 40 -1.76 -5.20 1.48
N ILE A 41 -2.43 -6.30 1.16
CA ILE A 41 -2.76 -7.36 2.10
C ILE A 41 -1.83 -8.54 1.83
N ILE A 42 -1.02 -8.90 2.82
CA ILE A 42 -0.09 -10.03 2.73
C ILE A 42 -0.78 -11.24 3.35
N TYR A 43 -1.27 -12.16 2.52
CA TYR A 43 -1.89 -13.37 3.01
C TYR A 43 -0.84 -14.44 3.29
N LYS A 44 -1.00 -15.14 4.40
CA LYS A 44 -0.09 -16.23 4.78
C LYS A 44 -0.25 -17.42 3.83
N ASP A 45 0.88 -17.85 3.29
CA ASP A 45 1.09 -19.13 2.64
C ASP A 45 1.67 -20.11 3.67
N LYS A 46 1.23 -21.37 3.62
CA LYS A 46 1.62 -22.41 4.59
C LYS A 46 3.05 -22.88 4.36
N ASP A 47 3.50 -22.90 3.11
CA ASP A 47 4.81 -23.48 2.76
C ASP A 47 5.97 -22.53 3.07
N TYR A 48 5.71 -21.22 3.03
CA TYR A 48 6.73 -20.20 3.27
C TYR A 48 6.13 -18.88 3.75
N ASN A 49 6.72 -18.31 4.82
CA ASN A 49 6.16 -17.15 5.49
C ASN A 49 7.19 -16.06 5.80
N ASP A 50 7.42 -15.17 4.84
CA ASP A 50 8.16 -13.92 5.03
C ASP A 50 7.23 -12.71 5.30
N SER A 51 5.97 -12.94 5.72
CA SER A 51 4.98 -11.85 5.87
C SER A 51 5.47 -10.67 6.72
N LYS A 52 6.17 -10.94 7.83
CA LYS A 52 6.76 -9.91 8.70
C LYS A 52 7.87 -9.13 8.01
N PHE A 53 8.73 -9.82 7.27
CA PHE A 53 9.81 -9.21 6.50
C PHE A 53 9.24 -8.32 5.39
N ILE A 54 8.33 -8.86 4.57
CA ILE A 54 7.66 -8.13 3.48
C ILE A 54 6.94 -6.90 4.05
N SER A 55 6.19 -7.06 5.14
CA SER A 55 5.49 -5.94 5.80
C SER A 55 6.46 -4.87 6.32
N THR A 56 7.59 -5.27 6.88
CA THR A 56 8.61 -4.34 7.38
C THR A 56 9.21 -3.52 6.25
N ILE A 57 9.57 -4.14 5.12
CA ILE A 57 10.13 -3.44 3.96
C ILE A 57 9.09 -2.50 3.33
N LEU A 58 7.85 -2.96 3.14
CA LEU A 58 6.78 -2.14 2.57
C LEU A 58 6.47 -0.92 3.43
N LYS A 59 6.36 -1.09 4.75
CA LYS A 59 6.14 0.02 5.70
C LYS A 59 7.32 0.98 5.73
N TYR A 60 8.55 0.46 5.70
CA TYR A 60 9.75 1.31 5.66
C TYR A 60 9.81 2.14 4.37
N ALA A 61 9.49 1.53 3.22
CA ALA A 61 9.47 2.22 1.93
C ALA A 61 8.45 3.36 1.92
N GLU A 62 7.24 3.09 2.42
CA GLU A 62 6.11 4.03 2.50
C GLU A 62 6.30 5.15 3.55
N THR A 63 7.12 4.93 4.56
CA THR A 63 7.37 5.95 5.59
C THR A 63 8.22 7.09 5.02
N PRO A 64 7.81 8.37 5.21
CA PRO A 64 8.59 9.54 4.80
C PRO A 64 10.00 9.54 5.39
N GLN A 65 10.98 10.00 4.60
CA GLN A 65 12.41 9.83 4.92
C GLN A 65 12.80 10.42 6.29
N TYR A 66 12.23 11.57 6.63
CA TYR A 66 12.50 12.28 7.89
C TYR A 66 11.94 11.56 9.13
N LEU A 67 10.98 10.63 8.99
CA LEU A 67 10.41 9.87 10.11
C LEU A 67 11.05 8.50 10.31
N ARG A 68 11.76 7.96 9.32
CA ARG A 68 12.26 6.57 9.35
C ARG A 68 13.13 6.28 10.56
N LYS A 69 14.07 7.17 10.89
CA LYS A 69 14.97 7.01 12.04
C LYS A 69 14.21 6.96 13.38
N ARG A 70 13.06 7.64 13.47
CA ARG A 70 12.24 7.70 14.69
C ARG A 70 11.29 6.49 14.79
N LEU A 71 10.71 6.06 13.68
CA LEU A 71 9.69 5.01 13.65
C LEU A 71 10.26 3.59 13.52
N PHE A 72 11.48 3.44 13.00
CA PHE A 72 12.10 2.14 12.80
C PHE A 72 13.37 2.01 13.61
N ALA A 73 13.34 1.11 14.60
CA ALA A 73 14.54 0.63 15.26
C ALA A 73 15.47 -0.09 14.26
N LEU A 74 16.74 -0.20 14.63
CA LEU A 74 17.71 -1.00 13.88
C LEU A 74 17.24 -2.46 13.86
N LYS A 75 16.85 -2.95 12.68
CA LYS A 75 16.41 -4.33 12.45
C LYS A 75 17.28 -4.99 11.39
N LYS A 76 17.60 -6.26 11.58
CA LYS A 76 18.36 -7.07 10.60
C LYS A 76 17.68 -7.06 9.22
N ASP A 77 16.35 -7.11 9.20
CA ASP A 77 15.53 -7.04 7.98
C ASP A 77 15.78 -5.77 7.15
N LEU A 78 16.16 -4.67 7.80
CA LEU A 78 16.42 -3.37 7.18
C LEU A 78 17.91 -3.15 6.84
N LYS A 79 18.77 -4.17 6.99
CA LYS A 79 20.22 -4.07 6.69
C LYS A 79 20.49 -3.50 5.30
N TYR A 80 19.67 -3.86 4.31
CA TYR A 80 19.83 -3.42 2.92
C TYR A 80 18.78 -2.38 2.50
N ALA A 81 18.16 -1.67 3.44
CA ALA A 81 17.11 -0.69 3.13
C ALA A 81 17.59 0.45 2.19
N GLY A 82 18.90 0.69 2.09
CA GLY A 82 19.48 1.67 1.16
C GLY A 82 19.29 1.35 -0.33
N ILE A 83 18.94 0.11 -0.70
CA ILE A 83 18.66 -0.25 -2.11
C ILE A 83 17.19 -0.01 -2.50
N ILE A 84 16.33 0.34 -1.53
CA ILE A 84 14.91 0.60 -1.79
C ILE A 84 14.82 1.88 -2.63
N PRO A 85 14.31 1.83 -3.87
CA PRO A 85 14.23 3.01 -4.71
C PRO A 85 13.25 4.04 -4.13
N PRO A 86 13.50 5.34 -4.31
CA PRO A 86 12.75 6.41 -3.64
C PRO A 86 11.32 6.53 -4.20
N LEU A 87 10.28 6.31 -3.40
CA LEU A 87 8.89 6.34 -3.89
C LEU A 87 8.49 7.69 -4.49
N ARG A 88 8.94 8.81 -3.89
CA ARG A 88 8.64 10.20 -4.31
C ARG A 88 7.12 10.48 -4.47
N THR A 89 6.30 9.89 -3.62
CA THR A 89 4.86 10.18 -3.52
C THR A 89 4.63 11.52 -2.81
N PRO A 90 3.42 12.13 -2.91
CA PRO A 90 3.15 13.45 -2.33
C PRO A 90 3.46 13.57 -0.83
N HIS A 91 3.30 12.49 -0.06
CA HIS A 91 3.61 12.45 1.36
C HIS A 91 5.09 12.27 1.69
N HIS A 92 5.98 12.19 0.70
CA HIS A 92 7.45 12.19 0.83
C HIS A 92 8.06 13.52 0.33
N PRO A 93 7.78 14.64 1.01
CA PRO A 93 8.39 15.92 0.66
C PRO A 93 9.91 15.87 0.86
N ILE A 94 10.63 16.51 -0.05
CA ILE A 94 12.09 16.65 -0.01
C ILE A 94 12.49 17.89 0.83
N ASN A 95 11.60 18.88 0.90
CA ASN A 95 11.89 20.15 1.56
C ASN A 95 11.72 20.04 3.09
N SER A 96 12.82 20.33 3.79
CA SER A 96 12.92 20.40 5.25
C SER A 96 12.96 21.83 5.80
N ASP A 97 13.05 22.85 4.93
CA ASP A 97 13.08 24.24 5.36
C ASP A 97 11.66 24.74 5.66
N SER A 98 11.48 25.23 6.89
CA SER A 98 10.21 25.75 7.37
C SER A 98 9.76 27.03 6.65
N SER A 99 10.67 27.76 6.00
CA SER A 99 10.38 28.97 5.23
C SER A 99 9.64 28.71 3.92
N ASN A 100 9.81 27.50 3.37
CA ASN A 100 9.23 27.07 2.10
C ASN A 100 7.87 26.35 2.26
N LEU A 101 7.40 26.22 3.49
CA LEU A 101 6.10 25.62 3.77
C LEU A 101 4.97 26.47 3.21
N LYS A 102 3.89 25.81 2.77
CA LYS A 102 2.68 26.50 2.32
C LYS A 102 1.53 26.26 3.30
N ILE A 103 0.74 27.29 3.56
CA ILE A 103 -0.54 27.11 4.28
C ILE A 103 -1.43 26.19 3.44
N GLY A 104 -2.05 25.21 4.10
CA GLY A 104 -2.84 24.17 3.45
C GLY A 104 -2.05 22.92 3.02
N GLU A 105 -0.72 22.95 3.11
CA GLU A 105 0.12 21.79 2.80
C GLU A 105 -0.10 20.67 3.83
N PHE A 106 -0.17 19.43 3.33
CA PHE A 106 -0.31 18.23 4.15
C PHE A 106 1.06 17.61 4.43
N ARG A 107 1.26 17.14 5.66
CA ARG A 107 2.49 16.44 6.09
C ARG A 107 2.11 15.26 6.98
N VAL A 108 2.89 14.19 6.89
CA VAL A 108 2.90 13.17 7.96
C VAL A 108 3.81 13.68 9.06
N GLY A 109 3.39 13.57 10.31
CA GLY A 109 4.19 13.99 11.45
C GLY A 109 4.11 13.01 12.61
N VAL A 110 5.07 13.10 13.52
CA VAL A 110 5.08 12.32 14.77
C VAL A 110 4.90 13.25 15.94
N VAL A 111 3.98 12.92 16.84
CA VAL A 111 3.79 13.65 18.09
C VAL A 111 5.01 13.44 18.99
N THR A 112 5.76 14.51 19.26
CA THR A 112 7.01 14.43 20.04
C THR A 112 6.81 14.73 21.51
N LYS A 113 5.80 15.55 21.86
CA LYS A 113 5.53 15.92 23.25
C LYS A 113 4.06 16.28 23.45
N VAL A 114 3.45 15.81 24.54
CA VAL A 114 2.08 16.16 24.93
C VAL A 114 2.08 16.85 26.29
N LEU A 115 1.76 18.15 26.30
CA LEU A 115 1.64 18.95 27.52
C LEU A 115 0.15 19.08 27.90
N LYS A 116 -0.18 18.74 29.14
CA LYS A 116 -1.54 18.87 29.69
C LYS A 116 -1.57 20.03 30.67
N ASN A 117 -2.53 20.94 30.50
CA ASN A 117 -2.83 22.00 31.48
C ASN A 117 -4.34 22.09 31.68
N GLY A 118 -4.86 21.50 32.76
CA GLY A 118 -6.29 21.31 32.97
C GLY A 118 -6.95 20.54 31.82
N ALA A 119 -8.03 21.09 31.25
CA ALA A 119 -8.72 20.54 30.09
C ALA A 119 -7.98 20.79 28.75
N SER A 120 -7.02 21.72 28.72
CA SER A 120 -6.28 22.06 27.51
C SER A 120 -5.08 21.14 27.30
N ARG A 121 -4.90 20.70 26.05
CA ARG A 121 -3.73 19.93 25.62
C ARG A 121 -2.98 20.71 24.56
N VAL A 122 -1.68 20.86 24.75
CA VAL A 122 -0.77 21.46 23.77
C VAL A 122 0.23 20.40 23.36
N CYS A 123 0.28 20.08 22.08
CA CYS A 123 1.14 19.03 21.56
C CYS A 123 2.17 19.63 20.60
N TRP A 124 3.38 19.09 20.63
CA TRP A 124 4.44 19.39 19.66
C TRP A 124 4.58 18.22 18.70
N VAL A 125 4.69 18.54 17.41
CA VAL A 125 4.72 17.57 16.32
C VAL A 125 5.92 17.82 15.43
N ASP A 126 6.69 16.77 15.15
CA ASP A 126 7.73 16.77 14.14
C ASP A 126 7.11 16.44 12.77
N ILE A 127 7.02 17.44 11.89
CA ILE A 127 6.49 17.29 10.51
C ILE A 127 7.61 17.24 9.46
N GLY A 128 8.85 16.99 9.87
CA GLY A 128 9.99 16.90 8.95
C GLY A 128 10.60 18.23 8.54
N VAL A 129 10.53 19.23 9.43
CA VAL A 129 11.20 20.53 9.27
C VAL A 129 12.01 20.88 10.51
N GLU A 130 12.86 21.90 10.42
CA GLU A 130 13.84 22.27 11.46
C GLU A 130 13.26 22.56 12.85
N ARG A 131 11.97 22.89 12.94
CA ARG A 131 11.28 23.21 14.20
C ARG A 131 9.95 22.45 14.32
N PRO A 132 9.55 22.05 15.53
CA PRO A 132 8.29 21.36 15.72
C PRO A 132 7.10 22.30 15.47
N ALA A 133 6.01 21.73 14.97
CA ALA A 133 4.74 22.42 14.80
C ALA A 133 3.87 22.29 16.06
N LEU A 134 3.11 23.33 16.34
CA LEU A 134 2.14 23.36 17.44
C LEU A 134 0.81 22.75 17.00
N LEU A 135 0.32 21.76 17.75
CA LEU A 135 -1.02 21.19 17.63
C LEU A 135 -1.83 21.53 18.88
N GLN A 136 -2.93 22.26 18.71
CA GLN A 136 -3.80 22.67 19.81
C GLN A 136 -4.96 21.68 19.99
N GLN A 137 -5.25 21.34 21.25
CA GLN A 137 -6.49 20.67 21.68
C GLN A 137 -6.80 19.34 20.96
N ALA A 138 -5.80 18.48 20.79
CA ALA A 138 -6.00 17.14 20.25
C ALA A 138 -5.81 16.04 21.32
N LYS A 139 -6.64 15.00 21.27
CA LYS A 139 -6.43 13.77 22.03
C LYS A 139 -5.49 12.87 21.22
N VAL A 140 -4.18 13.04 21.44
CA VAL A 140 -3.13 12.26 20.81
C VAL A 140 -2.12 11.77 21.86
N HIS A 141 -1.38 10.72 21.53
CA HIS A 141 -0.30 10.17 22.35
C HIS A 141 1.07 10.46 21.73
N GLU A 142 2.10 10.56 22.57
CA GLU A 142 3.48 10.68 22.10
C GLU A 142 3.88 9.45 21.28
N GLY A 143 4.63 9.67 20.20
CA GLY A 143 5.06 8.63 19.26
C GLY A 143 4.04 8.29 18.17
N GLU A 144 2.81 8.80 18.23
CA GLU A 144 1.83 8.60 17.16
C GLU A 144 2.26 9.31 15.86
N ALA A 145 2.23 8.55 14.75
CA ALA A 145 2.43 9.06 13.41
C ALA A 145 1.06 9.37 12.76
N LEU A 146 0.78 10.64 12.50
CA LEU A 146 -0.52 11.13 12.03
C LEU A 146 -0.37 12.08 10.84
N ASN A 147 -1.49 12.43 10.21
CA ASN A 147 -1.52 13.39 9.11
C ASN A 147 -1.94 14.77 9.61
N PHE A 148 -1.24 15.78 9.15
CA PHE A 148 -1.41 17.15 9.58
C PHE A 148 -1.57 18.08 8.38
N ARG A 149 -2.36 19.14 8.55
CA ARG A 149 -2.41 20.27 7.62
C ARG A 149 -1.80 21.49 8.28
N ILE A 150 -0.93 22.19 7.56
CA ILE A 150 -0.31 23.42 8.04
C ILE A 150 -1.34 24.56 7.96
N VAL A 151 -1.60 25.21 9.10
CA VAL A 151 -2.59 26.31 9.21
C VAL A 151 -1.93 27.67 9.47
N SER A 152 -0.69 27.69 9.96
CA SER A 152 0.12 28.89 10.12
C SER A 152 1.61 28.55 10.09
N ILE A 153 2.45 29.44 9.54
CA ILE A 153 3.91 29.25 9.44
C ILE A 153 4.65 30.03 10.54
N ARG A 154 4.11 31.17 10.97
CA ARG A 154 4.69 32.02 12.02
C ARG A 154 3.57 32.51 12.95
N PRO A 155 3.36 31.87 14.12
CA PRO A 155 4.02 30.64 14.60
C PRO A 155 3.61 29.39 13.79
N LEU A 156 4.48 28.37 13.74
CA LEU A 156 4.19 27.13 13.02
C LEU A 156 3.09 26.33 13.75
N LYS A 157 1.92 26.21 13.13
CA LYS A 157 0.75 25.52 13.66
C LYS A 157 0.20 24.52 12.66
N VAL A 158 -0.30 23.41 13.19
CA VAL A 158 -0.95 22.35 12.42
C VAL A 158 -2.28 21.94 13.04
N GLU A 159 -3.13 21.37 12.22
CA GLU A 159 -4.34 20.65 12.64
C GLU A 159 -4.27 19.18 12.21
N LEU A 160 -4.98 18.31 12.91
CA LEU A 160 -5.11 16.90 12.55
C LEU A 160 -6.06 16.74 11.37
N VAL A 161 -5.69 15.91 10.40
CA VAL A 161 -6.53 15.62 9.22
C VAL A 161 -6.65 14.11 9.02
N ASN A 162 -7.84 13.63 8.63
CA ASN A 162 -7.98 12.23 8.26
C ASN A 162 -7.45 12.00 6.85
N LYS A 163 -6.85 10.83 6.60
CA LYS A 163 -6.33 10.46 5.27
C LYS A 163 -7.37 10.62 4.14
N LYS A 164 -8.65 10.34 4.43
CA LYS A 164 -9.77 10.46 3.47
C LYS A 164 -10.05 11.90 3.01
N ASP A 165 -9.61 12.89 3.78
CA ASP A 165 -9.86 14.31 3.54
C ASP A 165 -8.70 14.94 2.73
N ILE A 166 -7.64 14.18 2.43
CA ILE A 166 -6.48 14.60 1.64
C ILE A 166 -6.78 14.34 0.15
N PRO A 167 -6.77 15.37 -0.73
CA PRO A 167 -7.17 15.24 -2.14
C PRO A 167 -6.07 14.65 -3.04
N LEU A 168 -5.06 14.00 -2.46
CA LEU A 168 -3.88 13.48 -3.15
C LEU A 168 -3.69 12.00 -2.80
N TYR A 169 -3.00 11.26 -3.67
CA TYR A 169 -2.51 9.95 -3.27
C TYR A 169 -1.58 10.07 -2.06
N TRP A 170 -1.93 9.39 -0.98
CA TRP A 170 -1.28 9.53 0.33
C TRP A 170 -0.73 8.20 0.84
N GLY A 171 -0.04 7.50 -0.06
CA GLY A 171 0.59 6.20 0.22
C GLY A 171 -0.37 5.05 0.39
N TYR A 172 0.18 3.87 0.67
CA TYR A 172 -0.56 2.63 0.89
C TYR A 172 -0.49 2.19 2.35
N GLN A 173 -1.46 1.38 2.77
CA GLN A 173 -1.39 0.67 4.04
C GLN A 173 -0.94 -0.78 3.81
N THR A 174 -0.27 -1.37 4.80
CA THR A 174 0.12 -2.80 4.75
C THR A 174 -0.53 -3.57 5.88
N GLU A 175 -1.26 -4.61 5.52
CA GLU A 175 -2.02 -5.48 6.43
C GLU A 175 -1.55 -6.93 6.30
N LEU A 176 -1.52 -7.66 7.41
CA LEU A 176 -1.23 -9.09 7.42
C LEU A 176 -2.54 -9.86 7.54
N ALA A 177 -2.68 -10.93 6.77
CA ALA A 177 -3.83 -11.81 6.82
C ALA A 177 -3.43 -13.26 7.05
N ASN A 178 -4.27 -14.01 7.75
CA ASN A 178 -3.97 -15.39 8.19
C ASN A 178 -4.03 -16.43 7.07
N GLY A 179 -4.63 -16.10 5.91
CA GLY A 179 -4.71 -17.00 4.77
C GLY A 179 -5.57 -16.42 3.64
N LEU A 180 -5.40 -16.96 2.44
CA LEU A 180 -6.07 -16.45 1.24
C LEU A 180 -7.61 -16.62 1.31
N TYR A 181 -8.09 -17.81 1.66
CA TYR A 181 -9.52 -18.14 1.69
C TYR A 181 -10.34 -17.19 2.58
N GLU A 182 -9.98 -17.04 3.85
CA GLU A 182 -10.70 -16.17 4.80
C GLU A 182 -10.67 -14.69 4.39
N THR A 183 -9.54 -14.27 3.80
CA THR A 183 -9.39 -12.90 3.27
C THR A 183 -10.35 -12.66 2.12
N LEU A 184 -10.43 -13.58 1.15
CA LEU A 184 -11.33 -13.45 0.00
C LEU A 184 -12.80 -13.53 0.40
N LYS A 185 -13.16 -14.42 1.32
CA LYS A 185 -14.53 -14.52 1.86
C LYS A 185 -14.99 -13.20 2.50
N THR A 186 -14.07 -12.49 3.15
CA THR A 186 -14.34 -11.18 3.75
C THR A 186 -14.44 -10.08 2.69
N LEU A 187 -13.51 -10.05 1.73
CA LEU A 187 -13.45 -9.02 0.69
C LEU A 187 -14.60 -9.10 -0.30
N LYS A 188 -15.02 -10.31 -0.71
CA LYS A 188 -16.09 -10.53 -1.70
C LYS A 188 -17.43 -9.89 -1.31
N LYS A 189 -17.65 -9.62 -0.02
CA LYS A 189 -18.85 -8.92 0.46
C LYS A 189 -18.91 -7.45 0.04
N ASN A 190 -17.75 -6.79 -0.06
CA ASN A 190 -17.66 -5.33 -0.15
C ASN A 190 -16.63 -4.83 -1.19
N SER A 191 -16.12 -5.71 -2.06
CA SER A 191 -15.09 -5.42 -3.06
C SER A 191 -15.37 -6.20 -4.33
N LEU A 192 -15.11 -5.60 -5.49
CA LEU A 192 -14.85 -6.35 -6.71
C LEU A 192 -13.55 -7.14 -6.51
N VAL A 193 -13.55 -8.43 -6.83
CA VAL A 193 -12.41 -9.33 -6.61
C VAL A 193 -11.90 -9.85 -7.96
N ILE A 194 -10.67 -9.51 -8.31
CA ILE A 194 -10.02 -9.89 -9.57
C ILE A 194 -8.82 -10.77 -9.24
N ALA A 195 -8.85 -12.02 -9.66
CA ALA A 195 -7.72 -12.94 -9.55
C ALA A 195 -6.87 -12.91 -10.82
N THR A 196 -5.54 -12.93 -10.68
CA THR A 196 -4.62 -13.07 -11.82
C THR A 196 -4.15 -14.51 -11.96
N SER A 197 -4.24 -15.07 -13.17
CA SER A 197 -3.76 -16.41 -13.47
C SER A 197 -3.36 -16.55 -14.94
N LYS A 198 -2.29 -17.29 -15.23
CA LYS A 198 -1.91 -17.69 -16.59
C LYS A 198 -3.04 -18.46 -17.31
N LYS A 199 -3.87 -19.18 -16.54
CA LYS A 199 -5.03 -19.95 -17.02
C LYS A 199 -6.33 -19.13 -17.05
N GLY A 200 -6.28 -17.84 -16.70
CA GLY A 200 -7.45 -16.96 -16.69
C GLY A 200 -7.88 -16.53 -18.10
N GLU A 201 -9.05 -15.89 -18.18
CA GLU A 201 -9.54 -15.27 -19.42
C GLU A 201 -8.59 -14.16 -19.86
N VAL A 202 -8.20 -14.15 -21.13
CA VAL A 202 -7.29 -13.11 -21.66
C VAL A 202 -7.92 -11.74 -21.50
N LEU A 203 -7.17 -10.80 -20.92
CA LEU A 203 -7.61 -9.42 -20.74
C LEU A 203 -7.59 -8.66 -22.07
N ASP A 204 -8.64 -8.86 -22.87
CA ASP A 204 -8.88 -8.07 -24.07
C ASP A 204 -9.55 -6.72 -23.76
N ILE A 205 -9.74 -5.89 -24.79
CA ILE A 205 -10.36 -4.56 -24.67
C ILE A 205 -11.79 -4.65 -24.13
N ASN A 206 -12.54 -5.68 -24.49
CA ASN A 206 -13.95 -5.82 -24.10
C ASN A 206 -14.08 -6.22 -22.63
N LEU A 207 -13.28 -7.19 -22.18
CA LEU A 207 -13.20 -7.59 -20.79
C LEU A 207 -12.68 -6.45 -19.93
N LEU A 208 -11.64 -5.73 -20.38
CA LEU A 208 -11.11 -4.57 -19.69
C LEU A 208 -12.18 -3.48 -19.49
N LYS A 209 -13.00 -3.19 -20.51
CA LYS A 209 -14.14 -2.26 -20.38
C LYS A 209 -15.19 -2.75 -19.37
N LYS A 210 -15.55 -4.04 -19.40
CA LYS A 210 -16.51 -4.65 -18.44
C LYS A 210 -15.99 -4.54 -17.01
N ILE A 211 -14.71 -4.85 -16.80
CA ILE A 211 -14.04 -4.71 -15.50
C ILE A 211 -14.07 -3.25 -15.06
N GLY A 212 -13.72 -2.30 -15.93
CA GLY A 212 -13.80 -0.87 -15.63
C GLY A 212 -15.19 -0.42 -15.16
N GLN A 213 -16.25 -0.85 -15.82
CA GLN A 213 -17.63 -0.55 -15.41
C GLN A 213 -17.96 -1.09 -14.01
N LYS A 214 -17.54 -2.33 -13.69
CA LYS A 214 -17.73 -2.87 -12.34
C LYS A 214 -16.87 -2.14 -11.30
N MET A 215 -15.62 -1.81 -11.63
CA MET A 215 -14.75 -1.01 -10.77
C MET A 215 -15.44 0.30 -10.38
N HIS A 216 -16.04 1.02 -11.35
CA HIS A 216 -16.77 2.27 -11.06
C HIS A 216 -17.98 2.12 -10.15
N LYS A 217 -18.65 0.96 -10.18
CA LYS A 217 -19.80 0.67 -9.31
C LYS A 217 -19.38 0.14 -7.93
N SER A 218 -18.12 -0.28 -7.77
CA SER A 218 -17.62 -0.85 -6.53
C SER A 218 -16.87 0.18 -5.68
N ASN A 219 -17.11 0.15 -4.38
CA ASN A 219 -16.34 0.98 -3.44
C ASN A 219 -14.87 0.57 -3.37
N ASN A 220 -14.60 -0.73 -3.46
CA ASN A 220 -13.27 -1.31 -3.39
C ASN A 220 -13.06 -2.28 -4.56
N THR A 221 -11.84 -2.33 -5.08
CA THR A 221 -11.39 -3.38 -6.01
C THR A 221 -10.16 -4.06 -5.41
N SER A 222 -10.15 -5.38 -5.37
CA SER A 222 -9.08 -6.20 -4.81
C SER A 222 -8.49 -7.08 -5.91
N ILE A 223 -7.20 -6.93 -6.16
CA ILE A 223 -6.48 -7.72 -7.18
C ILE A 223 -5.58 -8.73 -6.48
N ILE A 224 -5.65 -9.99 -6.87
CA ILE A 224 -5.00 -11.09 -6.17
C ILE A 224 -3.90 -11.68 -7.04
N PHE A 225 -2.70 -11.79 -6.47
CA PHE A 225 -1.54 -12.37 -7.12
C PHE A 225 -1.10 -13.65 -6.42
N GLY A 226 -0.67 -14.64 -7.20
CA GLY A 226 -0.04 -15.87 -6.71
C GLY A 226 1.43 -15.67 -6.34
N SER A 227 2.09 -16.76 -5.95
CA SER A 227 3.52 -16.76 -5.67
C SER A 227 4.31 -17.07 -6.94
N PRO A 228 5.63 -16.86 -6.96
CA PRO A 228 6.45 -17.19 -8.12
C PRO A 228 6.41 -18.68 -8.49
N ILE A 229 6.14 -19.56 -7.52
CA ILE A 229 6.18 -21.02 -7.68
C ILE A 229 4.76 -21.61 -7.77
N LYS A 230 3.76 -20.98 -7.13
CA LYS A 230 2.40 -21.52 -7.03
C LYS A 230 1.35 -20.55 -7.54
N GLY A 231 0.45 -21.06 -8.38
CA GLY A 231 -0.78 -20.38 -8.76
C GLY A 231 -1.75 -20.22 -7.59
N LEU A 232 -2.77 -19.38 -7.76
CA LEU A 232 -3.77 -19.14 -6.71
C LEU A 232 -4.56 -20.40 -6.32
N ASP A 233 -4.91 -21.23 -7.29
CA ASP A 233 -5.60 -22.49 -7.03
C ASP A 233 -4.74 -23.45 -6.20
N GLU A 234 -3.44 -23.54 -6.47
CA GLU A 234 -2.52 -24.39 -5.71
C GLU A 234 -2.36 -23.91 -4.27
N ILE A 235 -2.30 -22.58 -4.06
CA ILE A 235 -2.28 -21.98 -2.72
C ILE A 235 -3.58 -22.28 -1.96
N LEU A 236 -4.74 -22.24 -2.63
CA LEU A 236 -6.03 -22.58 -2.04
C LEU A 236 -6.20 -24.09 -1.77
N SER A 237 -5.63 -24.93 -2.63
CA SER A 237 -5.74 -26.40 -2.59
C SER A 237 -5.13 -27.02 -1.32
N ASN A 238 -4.31 -26.27 -0.59
CA ASN A 238 -3.84 -26.63 0.74
C ASN A 238 -4.96 -26.54 1.84
N SER A 239 -6.23 -26.50 1.45
CA SER A 239 -7.42 -26.45 2.32
C SER A 239 -8.17 -27.79 2.28
N PHE A 240 -8.95 -28.12 3.31
CA PHE A 240 -9.67 -29.40 3.43
C PHE A 240 -10.68 -29.70 2.30
N PHE A 241 -10.99 -28.72 1.45
CA PHE A 241 -11.92 -28.84 0.32
C PHE A 241 -11.26 -28.31 -0.95
N PRO A 242 -11.52 -28.93 -2.13
CA PRO A 242 -11.01 -28.46 -3.42
C PRO A 242 -11.72 -27.16 -3.82
N LEU A 243 -11.19 -26.03 -3.34
CA LEU A 243 -11.69 -24.69 -3.65
C LEU A 243 -10.95 -24.15 -4.87
N LYS A 244 -11.70 -23.62 -5.85
CA LYS A 244 -11.11 -22.90 -6.98
C LYS A 244 -11.15 -21.41 -6.73
N ILE A 245 -10.17 -20.69 -7.26
CA ILE A 245 -10.12 -19.23 -7.17
C ILE A 245 -11.33 -18.58 -7.85
N SER A 246 -11.84 -19.21 -8.91
CA SER A 246 -13.06 -18.78 -9.62
C SER A 246 -14.27 -18.68 -8.71
N ASP A 247 -14.35 -19.49 -7.65
CA ASP A 247 -15.49 -19.49 -6.73
C ASP A 247 -15.42 -18.30 -5.76
N LEU A 248 -14.22 -17.72 -5.59
CA LEU A 248 -13.91 -16.67 -4.62
C LEU A 248 -13.61 -15.31 -5.29
N SER A 249 -13.62 -15.24 -6.62
CA SER A 249 -13.37 -14.03 -7.40
C SER A 249 -14.49 -13.73 -8.40
N ASP A 250 -14.68 -12.46 -8.75
CA ASP A 250 -15.60 -12.05 -9.81
C ASP A 250 -15.01 -12.25 -11.21
N TYR A 251 -13.67 -12.17 -11.32
CA TYR A 251 -12.93 -12.42 -12.55
C TYR A 251 -11.63 -13.17 -12.26
N VAL A 252 -11.26 -14.07 -13.16
CA VAL A 252 -9.93 -14.69 -13.21
C VAL A 252 -9.31 -14.33 -14.56
N ILE A 253 -8.32 -13.44 -14.56
CA ILE A 253 -7.79 -12.85 -15.79
C ILE A 253 -6.32 -13.21 -16.03
N ASN A 254 -5.97 -13.34 -17.30
CA ASN A 254 -4.60 -13.36 -17.78
C ASN A 254 -4.25 -12.00 -18.39
N THR A 255 -3.39 -11.24 -17.72
CA THR A 255 -2.94 -9.91 -18.15
C THR A 255 -1.66 -9.93 -18.99
N ILE A 256 -1.02 -11.09 -19.16
CA ILE A 256 0.20 -11.23 -19.97
C ILE A 256 0.01 -12.43 -20.90
N PRO A 257 -0.92 -12.33 -21.87
CA PRO A 257 -1.11 -13.39 -22.85
C PRO A 257 0.18 -13.61 -23.65
N ASN A 258 0.44 -14.86 -24.05
CA ASN A 258 1.63 -15.23 -24.82
C ASN A 258 2.96 -14.83 -24.14
N GLN A 259 3.03 -14.88 -22.80
CA GLN A 259 4.27 -14.65 -22.06
C GLN A 259 5.42 -15.50 -22.64
N GLY A 260 6.56 -14.87 -22.90
CA GLY A 260 7.75 -15.54 -23.45
C GLY A 260 8.57 -16.32 -22.42
N THR A 261 8.20 -16.24 -21.15
CA THR A 261 8.82 -16.98 -20.03
C THR A 261 7.85 -18.04 -19.51
N GLU A 262 8.37 -19.11 -18.91
CA GLU A 262 7.53 -20.15 -18.31
C GLU A 262 6.63 -19.59 -17.20
N THR A 263 7.21 -18.74 -16.34
CA THR A 263 6.57 -18.03 -15.24
C THR A 263 6.81 -16.52 -15.35
N VAL A 264 5.89 -15.72 -14.80
CA VAL A 264 6.07 -14.28 -14.59
C VAL A 264 6.15 -14.07 -13.08
N ARG A 265 7.19 -13.35 -12.61
CA ARG A 265 7.35 -13.12 -11.17
C ARG A 265 6.26 -12.21 -10.66
N THR A 266 5.92 -12.34 -9.39
CA THR A 266 4.82 -11.57 -8.79
C THR A 266 5.03 -10.05 -8.90
N GLU A 267 6.26 -9.55 -8.71
CA GLU A 267 6.58 -8.12 -8.86
C GLU A 267 6.40 -7.60 -10.30
N GLU A 268 6.69 -8.44 -11.31
CA GLU A 268 6.49 -8.14 -12.74
C GLU A 268 4.98 -8.16 -13.07
N ALA A 269 4.28 -9.20 -12.61
CA ALA A 269 2.84 -9.39 -12.81
C ALA A 269 2.03 -8.24 -12.19
N ILE A 270 2.41 -7.76 -11.00
CA ILE A 270 1.79 -6.59 -10.36
C ILE A 270 1.91 -5.37 -11.25
N PHE A 271 3.11 -5.09 -11.77
CA PHE A 271 3.34 -3.91 -12.60
C PHE A 271 2.52 -3.98 -13.90
N ALA A 272 2.57 -5.12 -14.60
CA ALA A 272 1.86 -5.32 -15.86
C ALA A 272 0.33 -5.28 -15.70
N THR A 273 -0.19 -5.90 -14.64
CA THR A 273 -1.63 -5.94 -14.35
C THR A 273 -2.16 -4.56 -13.97
N LEU A 274 -1.47 -3.87 -13.06
CA LEU A 274 -1.89 -2.55 -12.64
C LEU A 274 -1.81 -1.53 -13.78
N ALA A 275 -0.80 -1.61 -14.65
CA ALA A 275 -0.69 -0.75 -15.82
C ALA A 275 -1.91 -0.86 -16.75
N GLN A 276 -2.38 -2.07 -17.01
CA GLN A 276 -3.54 -2.31 -17.88
C GLN A 276 -4.85 -1.89 -17.22
N LEU A 277 -5.08 -2.27 -15.97
CA LEU A 277 -6.29 -1.87 -15.23
C LEU A 277 -6.36 -0.35 -15.01
N ASN A 278 -5.21 0.33 -14.92
CA ASN A 278 -5.15 1.78 -14.81
C ASN A 278 -5.76 2.49 -16.04
N LEU A 279 -5.82 1.86 -17.21
CA LEU A 279 -6.43 2.45 -18.42
C LEU A 279 -7.94 2.67 -18.28
N VAL A 280 -8.61 1.86 -17.45
CA VAL A 280 -10.06 1.97 -17.19
C VAL A 280 -10.38 2.49 -15.80
N ARG A 281 -9.36 2.66 -14.95
CA ARG A 281 -9.51 3.31 -13.66
C ARG A 281 -9.63 4.83 -13.86
N ARG A 282 -10.84 5.33 -14.13
CA ARG A 282 -11.10 6.76 -14.01
C ARG A 282 -11.09 7.15 -12.53
N GLU A 283 -10.30 8.16 -12.18
CA GLU A 283 -10.56 8.92 -10.96
C GLU A 283 -11.91 9.62 -11.16
N LEU A 284 -12.80 9.51 -10.17
CA LEU A 284 -13.91 10.45 -10.07
C LEU A 284 -13.26 11.82 -9.88
N ARG A 285 -13.09 12.59 -10.95
CA ARG A 285 -12.82 14.02 -10.85
C ARG A 285 -14.01 14.61 -10.11
N LYS A 286 -13.86 14.83 -8.80
CA LYS A 286 -14.79 15.70 -8.06
C LYS A 286 -14.62 17.10 -8.68
N GLY A 287 -15.50 17.49 -9.59
CA GLY A 287 -15.53 18.84 -10.16
C GLY A 287 -15.58 18.98 -11.69
N GLU A 288 -15.96 17.95 -12.45
CA GLU A 288 -16.39 18.14 -13.85
C GLU A 288 -17.85 17.68 -13.98
N GLU A 289 -18.77 18.53 -13.51
CA GLU A 289 -20.13 18.72 -14.03
C GLU A 289 -20.21 20.16 -14.55
#